data_AF-A0A9E1PCG5-F1
#
_entry.id   AF-A0A9E1PCG5-F1
#
_cell.length_a   1.000
_cell.length_b   1.000
_cell.length_c   1.000
_cell.angle_alpha   90.00
_cell.angle_beta   90.00
_cell.angle_gamma   90.00
#
_symmetry.space_group_name_H-M   'P 1'
#
loop_
_entity.id
_entity.type
_entity.pdbx_description
1 polymer ?
#
loop_
_entity_poly.entity_id
_entity_poly.type
_entity_poly.pdbx_seq_one_letter_code
_entity_poly.pdbx_strand_id
1 'polypeptide(L)'
;NTAATVQWKWSHRNMVRVGLAWTGTVPAPLDGLPTFRPVVSWMTHLAHIRSVKNGDLVGYGGSWTATRDSLIGIIPIGYAAGYPMGVGADATGGGAFVHILRDGETVGDAPVLGAVCMDQIAVDLTELPKEKLNLGCSVELLSTRACSKASLRNLAFAASVVPHAVISRISSSKVKRTYRCETTNIVSTKVNTLALG
;
A
#
# COMPACT_ATOMS: atom_id res chain seq x y z
N ASN A 1 -17.96 -15.41 11.98
CA ASN A 1 -17.08 -14.56 11.15
C ASN A 1 -15.82 -14.27 11.95
N THR A 2 -14.79 -13.63 11.38
CA THR A 2 -13.54 -13.36 12.09
C THR A 2 -13.74 -12.72 13.47
N ALA A 3 -14.57 -11.67 13.58
CA ALA A 3 -14.79 -10.97 14.85
C ALA A 3 -15.31 -11.89 15.97
N ALA A 4 -16.36 -12.67 15.70
CA ALA A 4 -16.94 -13.57 16.68
C ALA A 4 -15.99 -14.72 17.04
N THR A 5 -15.28 -15.26 16.04
CA THR A 5 -14.32 -16.35 16.24
C THR A 5 -13.18 -15.93 17.17
N VAL A 6 -12.68 -14.70 17.04
CA VAL A 6 -11.56 -14.20 17.85
C VAL A 6 -12.00 -13.84 19.27
N GLN A 7 -13.18 -13.24 19.44
CA GLN A 7 -13.62 -12.72 20.73
C GLN A 7 -14.29 -13.77 21.61
N TRP A 8 -15.05 -14.70 21.02
CA TRP A 8 -16.03 -15.48 21.76
C TRP A 8 -15.90 -16.97 21.44
N LYS A 9 -15.18 -17.71 22.29
CA LYS A 9 -15.05 -19.17 22.17
C LYS A 9 -16.41 -19.88 22.15
N TRP A 10 -17.40 -19.40 22.92
CA TRP A 10 -18.75 -19.97 22.95
C TRP A 10 -19.51 -19.84 21.61
N SER A 11 -19.09 -18.94 20.73
CA SER A 11 -19.67 -18.80 19.38
C SER A 11 -19.21 -19.90 18.42
N HIS A 12 -18.19 -20.68 18.81
CA HIS A 12 -17.67 -21.80 18.05
C HIS A 12 -18.66 -22.96 18.23
N ARG A 13 -19.59 -23.10 17.27
CA ARG A 13 -20.40 -24.30 17.11
C ARG A 13 -19.55 -25.36 16.40
N ASN A 14 -20.15 -26.19 15.56
CA ASN A 14 -19.43 -27.24 14.82
C ASN A 14 -18.53 -26.68 13.70
N MET A 15 -18.69 -25.40 13.31
CA MET A 15 -17.91 -24.75 12.25
C MET A 15 -17.89 -23.23 12.43
N VAL A 16 -16.76 -22.60 12.11
CA VAL A 16 -16.63 -21.13 12.01
C VAL A 16 -16.22 -20.72 10.60
N ARG A 17 -16.73 -19.58 10.11
CA ARG A 17 -16.33 -18.99 8.82
C ARG A 17 -15.40 -17.81 9.06
N VAL A 18 -14.11 -17.99 8.81
CA VAL A 18 -13.07 -16.98 9.03
C VAL A 18 -12.73 -16.30 7.70
N GLY A 19 -12.74 -14.96 7.66
CA GLY A 19 -12.49 -14.16 6.46
C GLY A 19 -11.32 -13.20 6.64
N LEU A 20 -11.52 -12.08 7.34
CA LEU A 20 -10.48 -11.02 7.54
C LEU A 20 -9.18 -11.54 8.13
N ALA A 21 -9.25 -12.52 9.03
CA ALA A 21 -8.07 -13.10 9.62
C ALA A 21 -7.17 -13.83 8.61
N TRP A 22 -7.68 -14.26 7.45
CA TRP A 22 -6.85 -14.81 6.38
C TRP A 22 -5.91 -13.79 5.76
N THR A 23 -6.24 -12.49 5.82
CA THR A 23 -5.36 -11.43 5.33
C THR A 23 -4.37 -10.98 6.40
N GLY A 24 -4.35 -11.66 7.56
CA GLY A 24 -3.50 -11.31 8.68
C GLY A 24 -3.98 -10.08 9.44
N THR A 25 -5.27 -9.76 9.35
CA THR A 25 -5.88 -8.60 9.99
C THR A 25 -7.16 -8.98 10.74
N VAL A 26 -7.57 -8.17 11.69
CA VAL A 26 -8.83 -8.34 12.43
C VAL A 26 -9.57 -7.00 12.52
N PRO A 27 -10.89 -6.99 12.74
CA PRO A 27 -11.63 -5.74 12.88
C PRO A 27 -11.18 -4.99 14.14
N ALA A 28 -11.17 -3.66 14.07
CA ALA A 28 -11.04 -2.84 15.27
C ALA A 28 -12.21 -3.13 16.25
N PRO A 29 -11.99 -3.10 17.57
CA PRO A 29 -10.75 -2.75 18.30
C PRO A 29 -9.83 -3.95 18.61
N LEU A 30 -9.97 -5.08 17.91
CA LEU A 30 -9.13 -6.28 18.14
C LEU A 30 -7.73 -6.17 17.51
N ASP A 31 -7.45 -5.03 16.92
CA ASP A 31 -6.31 -4.69 16.11
C ASP A 31 -5.05 -4.48 16.96
N GLY A 32 -4.36 -5.59 17.24
CA GLY A 32 -3.14 -5.64 18.05
C GLY A 32 -2.81 -7.02 18.62
N LEU A 33 -3.68 -8.02 18.39
CA LEU A 33 -3.39 -9.39 18.77
C LEU A 33 -2.16 -9.91 18.00
N PRO A 34 -1.08 -10.35 18.68
CA PRO A 34 0.20 -10.72 18.05
C PRO A 34 0.11 -11.95 17.15
N THR A 35 -1.04 -12.65 17.16
CA THR A 35 -1.27 -13.90 16.44
C THR A 35 -1.48 -13.70 14.94
N PHE A 36 -1.84 -12.51 14.47
CA PHE A 36 -2.16 -12.29 13.05
C PHE A 36 -0.96 -11.68 12.29
N ARG A 37 -0.44 -12.45 11.33
CA ARG A 37 0.66 -12.03 10.45
C ARG A 37 0.07 -11.49 9.13
N PRO A 38 0.25 -10.20 8.78
CA PRO A 38 -0.16 -9.68 7.49
C PRO A 38 0.51 -10.45 6.34
N VAL A 39 -0.28 -10.88 5.35
CA VAL A 39 0.18 -11.79 4.27
C VAL A 39 0.25 -11.12 2.89
N VAL A 40 -0.22 -9.88 2.78
CA VAL A 40 -0.25 -9.13 1.52
C VAL A 40 0.87 -8.09 1.53
N SER A 41 1.79 -8.20 0.58
CA SER A 41 2.66 -7.09 0.19
C SER A 41 2.30 -6.58 -1.20
N TRP A 42 2.47 -5.28 -1.41
CA TRP A 42 2.32 -4.66 -2.72
C TRP A 42 3.54 -3.82 -3.03
N MET A 43 4.31 -4.28 -4.02
CA MET A 43 5.58 -3.68 -4.41
C MET A 43 5.47 -3.00 -5.77
N THR A 44 6.25 -1.94 -5.94
CA THR A 44 6.48 -1.22 -7.21
C THR A 44 7.86 -0.55 -7.13
N HIS A 45 8.11 0.50 -7.90
CA HIS A 45 9.37 1.24 -7.92
C HIS A 45 9.17 2.74 -8.12
N LEU A 46 10.21 3.54 -7.82
CA LEU A 46 10.29 4.94 -8.24
C LEU A 46 10.55 5.02 -9.74
N ALA A 47 9.58 5.52 -10.50
CA ALA A 47 9.69 5.72 -11.94
C ALA A 47 10.34 7.06 -12.29
N HIS A 48 10.15 8.07 -11.43
CA HIS A 48 10.76 9.38 -11.63
C HIS A 48 11.04 10.06 -10.29
N ILE A 49 12.04 10.94 -10.27
CA ILE A 49 12.37 11.79 -9.14
C ILE A 49 12.61 13.20 -9.68
N ARG A 50 11.95 14.20 -9.09
CA ARG A 50 12.12 15.60 -9.50
C ARG A 50 12.11 16.54 -8.31
N SER A 51 12.86 17.62 -8.42
CA SER A 51 12.77 18.73 -7.48
C SER A 51 11.59 19.64 -7.85
N VAL A 52 10.93 20.17 -6.82
CA VAL A 52 9.89 21.20 -6.92
C VAL A 52 10.22 22.34 -5.97
N LYS A 53 9.80 23.55 -6.32
CA LYS A 53 10.03 24.76 -5.53
C LYS A 53 8.84 25.03 -4.62
N ASN A 54 9.07 25.78 -3.55
CA ASN A 54 7.99 26.33 -2.73
C ASN A 54 6.95 27.04 -3.62
N GLY A 55 5.67 26.71 -3.44
CA GLY A 55 4.55 27.19 -4.24
C GLY A 55 4.14 26.28 -5.41
N ASP A 56 4.97 25.31 -5.80
CA ASP A 56 4.62 24.36 -6.87
C ASP A 56 3.47 23.44 -6.45
N LEU A 57 2.62 23.07 -7.43
CA LEU A 57 1.50 22.17 -7.22
C LEU A 57 1.86 20.73 -7.63
N VAL A 58 1.42 19.75 -6.83
CA VAL A 58 1.67 18.31 -7.04
C VAL A 58 0.38 17.52 -6.86
N GLY A 59 0.29 16.39 -7.56
CA GLY A 59 -0.85 15.47 -7.48
C GLY A 59 -1.97 15.83 -8.44
N TYR A 60 -3.02 15.00 -8.46
CA TYR A 60 -4.16 15.22 -9.34
C TYR A 60 -4.83 16.56 -9.02
N GLY A 61 -5.08 17.36 -10.06
CA GLY A 61 -5.69 18.69 -9.94
C GLY A 61 -4.89 19.73 -9.14
N GLY A 62 -3.60 19.49 -8.85
CA GLY A 62 -2.79 20.39 -8.03
C GLY A 62 -3.24 20.44 -6.55
N SER A 63 -3.80 19.35 -6.06
CA SER A 63 -4.36 19.21 -4.71
C SER A 63 -3.37 19.33 -3.55
N TRP A 64 -2.07 19.31 -3.82
CA TRP A 64 -1.03 19.59 -2.83
C TRP A 64 -0.13 20.72 -3.30
N THR A 65 0.17 21.67 -2.42
CA THR A 65 1.07 22.79 -2.67
C THR A 65 2.35 22.62 -1.85
N ALA A 66 3.50 22.71 -2.50
CA ALA A 66 4.79 22.64 -1.84
C ALA A 66 4.96 23.84 -0.91
N THR A 67 5.21 23.60 0.38
CA THR A 67 5.49 24.63 1.38
C THR A 67 6.99 24.88 1.58
N ARG A 68 7.83 24.03 0.97
CA ARG A 68 9.29 24.10 0.94
C ARG A 68 9.79 23.57 -0.38
N ASP A 69 11.06 23.84 -0.69
CA ASP A 69 11.75 23.13 -1.77
C ASP A 69 11.75 21.63 -1.44
N SER A 70 11.17 20.83 -2.31
CA SER A 70 10.89 19.42 -2.05
C SER A 70 11.41 18.52 -3.16
N LEU A 71 11.76 17.29 -2.78
CA LEU A 71 12.12 16.22 -3.71
C LEU A 71 10.92 15.26 -3.83
N ILE A 72 10.37 15.13 -5.02
CA ILE A 72 9.15 14.36 -5.26
C ILE A 72 9.47 13.09 -6.04
N GLY A 73 9.03 11.96 -5.52
CA GLY A 73 9.02 10.68 -6.22
C GLY A 73 7.71 10.44 -6.95
N ILE A 74 7.78 9.92 -8.17
CA ILE A 74 6.61 9.44 -8.92
C ILE A 74 6.66 7.92 -9.01
N ILE A 75 5.55 7.30 -8.67
CA ILE A 75 5.37 5.84 -8.66
C ILE A 75 4.31 5.47 -9.69
N PRO A 76 4.52 4.45 -10.54
CA PRO A 76 3.63 4.09 -11.65
C PRO A 76 2.48 3.19 -11.19
N ILE A 77 1.77 3.61 -10.14
CA ILE A 77 0.56 2.98 -9.61
C ILE A 77 -0.41 4.10 -9.27
N GLY A 78 -1.69 3.91 -9.59
CA GLY A 78 -2.73 4.87 -9.25
C GLY A 78 -4.07 4.18 -8.94
N TYR A 79 -5.15 4.96 -8.96
CA TYR A 79 -6.45 4.43 -8.58
C TYR A 79 -6.99 3.36 -9.53
N ALA A 80 -6.57 3.34 -10.80
CA ALA A 80 -6.97 2.29 -11.73
C ALA A 80 -6.39 0.92 -11.35
N ALA A 81 -5.26 0.90 -10.66
CA ALA A 81 -4.67 -0.31 -10.10
C ALA A 81 -5.29 -0.71 -8.74
N GLY A 82 -6.17 0.14 -8.18
CA GLY A 82 -6.85 -0.09 -6.91
C GLY A 82 -6.30 0.69 -5.73
N TYR A 83 -5.31 1.57 -5.93
CA TYR A 83 -4.79 2.41 -4.86
C TYR A 83 -5.80 3.50 -4.50
N PRO A 84 -6.14 3.76 -3.23
CA PRO A 84 -7.23 4.67 -2.90
C PRO A 84 -6.96 6.12 -3.34
N MET A 85 -8.00 6.83 -3.80
CA MET A 85 -7.83 8.15 -4.42
C MET A 85 -7.49 9.28 -3.42
N GLY A 86 -8.17 9.30 -2.28
CA GLY A 86 -8.11 10.37 -1.27
C GLY A 86 -7.25 10.01 -0.07
N VAL A 87 -5.99 9.65 -0.29
CA VAL A 87 -5.05 9.26 0.79
C VAL A 87 -3.82 10.15 0.88
N GLY A 88 -3.81 11.25 0.15
CA GLY A 88 -2.74 12.25 0.25
C GLY A 88 -2.59 12.73 1.68
N ALA A 89 -1.34 12.82 2.11
CA ALA A 89 -1.01 13.33 3.42
C ALA A 89 -1.25 14.83 3.50
N ASP A 90 -1.88 15.25 4.59
CA ASP A 90 -2.09 16.66 4.90
C ASP A 90 -1.00 17.18 5.87
N ALA A 91 -1.06 18.48 6.17
CA ALA A 91 -0.10 19.14 7.06
C ALA A 91 -0.15 18.64 8.52
N THR A 92 -1.16 17.86 8.91
CA THR A 92 -1.30 17.28 10.26
C THR A 92 -0.64 15.91 10.39
N GLY A 93 -0.06 15.39 9.30
CA GLY A 93 0.59 14.07 9.26
C GLY A 93 -0.41 12.91 9.11
N GLY A 94 -1.69 13.21 8.90
CA GLY A 94 -2.68 12.22 8.47
C GLY A 94 -2.52 11.92 6.99
N GLY A 95 -2.63 10.65 6.58
CA GLY A 95 -2.49 10.22 5.18
C GLY A 95 -1.85 8.84 5.02
N ALA A 96 -1.73 8.38 3.78
CA ALA A 96 -0.99 7.17 3.46
C ALA A 96 0.51 7.44 3.33
N PHE A 97 1.28 6.42 3.68
CA PHE A 97 2.73 6.38 3.52
C PHE A 97 3.12 5.15 2.71
N VAL A 98 4.28 5.24 2.05
CA VAL A 98 4.93 4.12 1.37
C VAL A 98 6.33 3.95 1.95
N HIS A 99 6.89 2.73 1.91
CA HIS A 99 8.31 2.53 2.23
C HIS A 99 9.14 2.59 0.98
N ILE A 100 10.22 3.37 1.02
CA ILE A 100 11.25 3.38 -0.01
C ILE A 100 12.33 2.39 0.39
N LEU A 101 12.72 1.53 -0.55
CA LEU A 101 13.78 0.55 -0.38
C LEU A 101 14.82 0.67 -1.48
N ARG A 102 16.07 0.39 -1.10
CA ARG A 102 17.19 0.23 -2.03
C ARG A 102 17.87 -1.09 -1.74
N ASP A 103 18.00 -1.92 -2.77
CA ASP A 103 18.63 -3.24 -2.67
C ASP A 103 18.02 -4.13 -1.56
N GLY A 104 16.72 -3.95 -1.29
CA GLY A 104 15.98 -4.66 -0.24
C GLY A 104 16.07 -4.04 1.16
N GLU A 105 16.93 -3.03 1.36
CA GLU A 105 17.07 -2.32 2.62
C GLU A 105 16.13 -1.11 2.69
N THR A 106 15.60 -0.83 3.89
CA THR A 106 14.71 0.31 4.10
C THR A 106 15.50 1.61 4.06
N VAL A 107 15.12 2.52 3.16
CA VAL A 107 15.61 3.90 3.11
C VAL A 107 14.80 4.78 4.05
N GLY A 108 13.47 4.63 4.03
CA GLY A 108 12.57 5.30 4.97
C GLY A 108 11.12 5.38 4.48
N ASP A 109 10.27 6.01 5.28
CA ASP A 109 8.86 6.29 4.96
C ASP A 109 8.73 7.56 4.13
N ALA A 110 7.92 7.51 3.07
CA ALA A 110 7.56 8.68 2.27
C ALA A 110 6.03 8.89 2.30
N PRO A 111 5.53 10.08 2.67
CA PRO A 111 4.10 10.36 2.62
C PRO A 111 3.63 10.47 1.16
N VAL A 112 2.44 9.96 0.87
CA VAL A 112 1.75 10.17 -0.41
C VAL A 112 1.26 11.61 -0.46
N LEU A 113 1.42 12.28 -1.60
CA LEU A 113 1.09 13.69 -1.77
C LEU A 113 -0.16 13.87 -2.63
N GLY A 114 -1.09 14.68 -2.14
CA GLY A 114 -2.29 15.06 -2.86
C GLY A 114 -3.19 13.89 -3.27
N ALA A 115 -4.12 14.18 -4.16
CA ALA A 115 -4.99 13.18 -4.75
C ALA A 115 -4.21 12.28 -5.74
N VAL A 116 -4.47 10.99 -5.64
CA VAL A 116 -3.87 9.95 -6.49
C VAL A 116 -4.43 10.04 -7.91
N CYS A 117 -3.56 10.00 -8.92
CA CYS A 117 -3.95 9.98 -10.32
C CYS A 117 -4.36 8.55 -10.78
N MET A 118 -4.80 8.43 -12.03
CA MET A 118 -5.26 7.14 -12.60
C MET A 118 -4.18 6.06 -12.52
N ASP A 119 -2.95 6.40 -12.91
CA ASP A 119 -1.85 5.46 -13.04
C ASP A 119 -0.58 5.89 -12.29
N GLN A 120 -0.66 6.96 -11.48
CA GLN A 120 0.49 7.45 -10.71
C GLN A 120 0.13 8.02 -9.34
N ILE A 121 1.06 7.87 -8.39
CA ILE A 121 1.08 8.58 -7.11
C ILE A 121 2.36 9.39 -6.98
N ALA A 122 2.26 10.53 -6.31
CA ALA A 122 3.40 11.34 -5.91
C ALA A 122 3.70 11.10 -4.43
N VAL A 123 4.98 11.10 -4.07
CA VAL A 123 5.44 10.94 -2.67
C VAL A 123 6.52 11.96 -2.32
N ASP A 124 6.54 12.43 -1.08
CA ASP A 124 7.60 13.33 -0.58
C ASP A 124 8.83 12.51 -0.19
N LEU A 125 9.95 12.74 -0.87
CA LEU A 125 11.25 12.13 -0.60
C LEU A 125 12.21 13.10 0.11
N THR A 126 11.76 14.30 0.46
CA THR A 126 12.61 15.42 0.92
C THR A 126 13.43 15.06 2.16
N GLU A 127 12.81 14.35 3.11
CA GLU A 127 13.44 13.97 4.38
C GLU A 127 14.28 12.67 4.30
N LEU A 128 14.32 12.03 3.12
CA LEU A 128 15.07 10.79 2.93
C LEU A 128 16.52 11.08 2.49
N PRO A 129 17.49 10.21 2.86
CA PRO A 129 18.90 10.38 2.47
C PRO A 129 19.06 10.34 0.94
N LYS A 130 19.39 11.49 0.33
CA LYS A 130 19.37 11.68 -1.14
C LYS A 130 20.34 10.75 -1.87
N GLU A 131 21.48 10.46 -1.27
CA GLU A 131 22.48 9.52 -1.77
C GLU A 131 21.98 8.07 -1.86
N LYS A 132 20.93 7.75 -1.11
CA LYS A 132 20.26 6.45 -1.13
C LYS A 132 19.09 6.40 -2.13
N LEU A 133 18.68 7.52 -2.72
CA LEU A 133 17.57 7.58 -3.66
C LEU A 133 18.04 7.49 -5.12
N ASN A 134 17.46 6.58 -5.87
CA ASN A 134 17.65 6.48 -7.32
C ASN A 134 16.38 5.99 -8.03
N LEU A 135 16.32 6.23 -9.35
CA LEU A 135 15.30 5.60 -10.19
C LEU A 135 15.40 4.09 -10.06
N GLY A 136 14.25 3.42 -9.99
CA GLY A 136 14.18 1.98 -9.79
C GLY A 136 14.27 1.54 -8.31
N CYS A 137 14.49 2.45 -7.35
CA CYS A 137 14.28 2.15 -5.92
C CYS A 137 12.94 1.44 -5.74
N SER A 138 12.94 0.33 -5.02
CA SER A 138 11.71 -0.40 -4.74
C SER A 138 10.81 0.41 -3.81
N VAL A 139 9.51 0.28 -4.00
CA VAL A 139 8.51 0.94 -3.16
C VAL A 139 7.52 -0.09 -2.66
N GLU A 140 7.39 -0.20 -1.34
CA GLU A 140 6.39 -1.03 -0.68
C GLU A 140 5.16 -0.17 -0.33
N LEU A 141 4.08 -0.35 -1.11
CA LEU A 141 2.79 0.32 -0.94
C LEU A 141 1.94 -0.32 0.16
N LEU A 142 2.08 -1.63 0.34
CA LEU A 142 1.49 -2.40 1.43
C LEU A 142 2.56 -3.30 2.02
N SER A 143 2.77 -3.19 3.32
CA SER A 143 3.77 -3.95 4.06
C SER A 143 3.17 -5.13 4.80
N THR A 144 3.93 -6.23 4.86
CA THR A 144 3.61 -7.39 5.71
C THR A 144 3.97 -7.18 7.18
N ARG A 145 4.62 -6.06 7.52
CA ARG A 145 4.94 -5.67 8.89
C ARG A 145 3.76 -4.94 9.54
N ALA A 146 3.22 -5.48 10.63
CA ALA A 146 2.01 -4.94 11.27
C ALA A 146 2.18 -3.49 11.74
N CYS A 147 3.35 -3.12 12.29
CA CYS A 147 3.66 -1.78 12.79
C CYS A 147 4.11 -0.79 11.71
N SER A 148 4.11 -1.19 10.44
CA SER A 148 4.54 -0.36 9.32
C SER A 148 3.58 0.81 9.08
N LYS A 149 4.11 2.01 8.74
CA LYS A 149 3.27 3.11 8.27
C LYS A 149 2.50 2.76 6.99
N ALA A 150 3.11 1.98 6.09
CA ALA A 150 2.46 1.40 4.90
C ALA A 150 1.71 0.09 5.21
N SER A 151 1.25 -0.15 6.44
CA SER A 151 0.42 -1.31 6.74
C SER A 151 -0.96 -1.19 6.09
N LEU A 152 -1.60 -2.33 5.83
CA LEU A 152 -2.97 -2.37 5.32
C LEU A 152 -3.96 -1.59 6.19
N ARG A 153 -3.78 -1.65 7.52
CA ARG A 153 -4.61 -0.91 8.47
C ARG A 153 -4.48 0.59 8.28
N ASN A 154 -3.26 1.10 8.19
CA ASN A 154 -3.01 2.53 8.04
C ASN A 154 -3.49 3.05 6.69
N LEU A 155 -3.30 2.27 5.61
CA LEU A 155 -3.84 2.65 4.30
C LEU A 155 -5.38 2.67 4.31
N ALA A 156 -6.01 1.68 4.95
CA ALA A 156 -7.46 1.64 5.09
C ALA A 156 -8.00 2.80 5.93
N PHE A 157 -7.31 3.14 7.03
CA PHE A 157 -7.62 4.28 7.87
C PHE A 157 -7.50 5.60 7.10
N ALA A 158 -6.38 5.81 6.38
CA ALA A 158 -6.19 6.99 5.53
C ALA A 158 -7.27 7.12 4.45
N ALA A 159 -7.72 5.98 3.91
CA ALA A 159 -8.77 5.94 2.89
C ALA A 159 -10.21 5.97 3.47
N SER A 160 -10.37 6.04 4.80
CA SER A 160 -11.68 5.97 5.47
C SER A 160 -12.51 4.73 5.07
N VAL A 161 -11.86 3.58 4.95
CA VAL A 161 -12.51 2.30 4.61
C VAL A 161 -12.01 1.16 5.50
N VAL A 162 -12.67 0.01 5.40
CA VAL A 162 -12.22 -1.22 6.07
C VAL A 162 -11.06 -1.88 5.32
N PRO A 163 -10.13 -2.60 6.00
CA PRO A 163 -8.99 -3.27 5.38
C PRO A 163 -9.33 -4.16 4.16
N HIS A 164 -10.45 -4.89 4.21
CA HIS A 164 -10.91 -5.72 3.10
C HIS A 164 -11.20 -4.91 1.82
N ALA A 165 -11.73 -3.69 1.97
CA ALA A 165 -12.07 -2.86 0.83
C ALA A 165 -10.81 -2.51 0.03
N VAL A 166 -9.69 -2.25 0.71
CA VAL A 166 -8.39 -1.98 0.05
C VAL A 166 -7.93 -3.18 -0.78
N ILE A 167 -7.86 -4.39 -0.18
CA ILE A 167 -7.41 -5.59 -0.91
C ILE A 167 -8.34 -5.93 -2.08
N SER A 168 -9.65 -5.84 -1.86
CA SER A 168 -10.65 -6.19 -2.87
C SER A 168 -10.61 -5.30 -4.12
N ARG A 169 -10.08 -4.07 -3.98
CA ARG A 169 -9.94 -3.11 -5.08
C ARG A 169 -8.68 -3.28 -5.89
N ILE A 170 -7.70 -4.08 -5.43
CA ILE A 170 -6.46 -4.32 -6.17
C ILE A 170 -6.78 -5.03 -7.48
N SER A 171 -6.61 -4.30 -8.57
CA SER A 171 -7.01 -4.72 -9.92
C SER A 171 -6.21 -5.93 -10.39
N SER A 172 -6.92 -7.00 -10.78
CA SER A 172 -6.29 -8.20 -11.34
C SER A 172 -5.76 -8.01 -12.76
N SER A 173 -6.21 -6.98 -13.48
CA SER A 173 -5.74 -6.69 -14.85
C SER A 173 -4.53 -5.77 -14.87
N LYS A 174 -4.36 -4.90 -13.86
CA LYS A 174 -3.21 -3.98 -13.76
C LYS A 174 -2.13 -4.42 -12.78
N VAL A 175 -2.46 -5.27 -11.79
CA VAL A 175 -1.50 -5.72 -10.76
C VAL A 175 -1.27 -7.22 -10.88
N LYS A 176 -0.03 -7.59 -11.25
CA LYS A 176 0.39 -8.99 -11.27
C LYS A 176 0.48 -9.52 -9.84
N ARG A 177 -0.18 -10.66 -9.58
CA ARG A 177 -0.11 -11.34 -8.28
C ARG A 177 0.95 -12.42 -8.32
N THR A 178 1.75 -12.49 -7.26
CA THR A 178 2.71 -13.59 -7.03
C THR A 178 2.42 -14.20 -5.68
N TYR A 179 2.50 -15.52 -5.58
CA TYR A 179 2.20 -16.25 -4.35
C TYR A 179 3.49 -16.89 -3.85
N ARG A 180 3.81 -16.64 -2.58
CA ARG A 180 4.98 -17.21 -1.91
C ARG A 180 4.50 -18.21 -0.88
N CYS A 181 4.99 -19.44 -0.97
CA CYS A 181 4.90 -20.42 0.09
C CYS A 181 6.32 -20.61 0.65
N GLU A 182 6.46 -20.77 1.96
CA GLU A 182 7.77 -20.97 2.61
C GLU A 182 8.51 -22.21 2.09
N THR A 183 7.82 -23.10 1.35
CA THR A 183 8.39 -24.30 0.73
C THR A 183 8.61 -24.20 -0.78
N THR A 184 8.01 -23.24 -1.51
CA THR A 184 8.18 -23.09 -2.98
C THR A 184 7.68 -21.73 -3.48
N ASN A 185 8.41 -21.09 -4.40
CA ASN A 185 7.92 -19.94 -5.17
C ASN A 185 7.03 -20.42 -6.32
N ILE A 186 5.71 -20.25 -6.22
CA ILE A 186 4.78 -20.59 -7.33
C ILE A 186 4.39 -19.30 -8.05
N VAL A 187 4.95 -19.11 -9.25
CA VAL A 187 4.53 -18.04 -10.17
C VAL A 187 3.37 -18.56 -11.01
N SER A 188 2.13 -18.27 -10.60
CA SER A 188 0.96 -18.51 -11.44
C SER A 188 0.72 -17.28 -12.34
N THR A 189 0.80 -17.46 -13.66
CA THR A 189 0.25 -16.52 -14.63
C THR A 189 -0.79 -17.28 -15.45
N LYS A 190 -2.07 -16.90 -15.39
CA LYS A 190 -3.01 -17.26 -16.45
C LYS A 190 -2.60 -16.45 -17.68
N VAL A 191 -1.92 -17.10 -18.62
CA VAL A 191 -1.76 -16.58 -19.97
C VAL A 191 -3.11 -16.75 -20.66
N ASN A 192 -3.70 -15.64 -21.12
CA ASN A 192 -4.87 -15.69 -21.99
C ASN A 192 -4.52 -16.52 -23.22
N THR A 193 -5.26 -17.61 -23.41
CA THR A 193 -5.30 -18.37 -24.65
C THR A 193 -5.90 -17.44 -25.71
N LEU A 194 -5.07 -16.84 -26.55
CA LEU A 194 -5.51 -16.39 -27.87
C LEU A 194 -5.61 -17.66 -28.71
N ALA A 195 -6.84 -18.17 -28.86
CA ALA A 195 -7.16 -19.11 -29.91
C ALA A 195 -7.02 -18.37 -31.25
N LEU A 196 -6.00 -18.71 -32.02
CA LEU A 196 -5.98 -18.52 -33.46
C LEU A 196 -6.41 -19.86 -34.08
N GLY A 197 -7.57 -19.83 -34.72
CA GLY A 197 -8.19 -20.90 -35.48
C GLY A 197 -9.42 -20.35 -36.17
#